data_AF-A0A9W6Z1L0-F1
#
_entry.id   AF-A0A9W6Z1L0-F1
#
_cell.length_a   1.000
_cell.length_b   1.000
_cell.length_c   1.000
_cell.angle_alpha   90.00
_cell.angle_beta   90.00
_cell.angle_gamma   90.00
#
_symmetry.space_group_name_H-M   'P 1'
#
loop_
_entity.id
_entity.type
_entity.pdbx_description
1 polymer ?
#
loop_
_entity_poly.entity_id
_entity_poly.type
_entity_poly.pdbx_seq_one_letter_code
_entity_poly.pdbx_strand_id
1 'polypeptide(L)'
;MLFLFSVISLDFKDLLEGWISHRWDRVEFDFLRRYFCEPDTWDNKCTAPIKGGPGYDTTEEWCISEYNAKDCKAVRNAAEEKFLDFMGTFCNFNGCMFFLALLGIFASREKLRPVLKFYALAMGVIVIMLGFACASSFVFAWQISQIYGVKGDGKVGEVACRSELYGCCCCEYEDGVLADEELCPEWTREEIVHVVEADFKMAGLVAAISCLFAIRATRACTILIHNLKDYKCVYL
;
A
#
# COMPACT_ATOMS: atom_id res chain seq x y z
N MET A 1 -5.68 -0.95 -26.15
CA MET A 1 -5.72 -1.48 -24.77
C MET A 1 -4.75 -0.75 -23.83
N LEU A 2 -3.49 -0.50 -24.21
CA LEU A 2 -2.55 0.31 -23.41
C LEU A 2 -3.05 1.73 -23.10
N PHE A 3 -3.71 2.37 -24.07
CA PHE A 3 -4.33 3.69 -23.90
C PHE A 3 -5.43 3.70 -22.82
N LEU A 4 -6.21 2.62 -22.70
CA LEU A 4 -7.23 2.51 -21.65
C LEU A 4 -6.60 2.39 -20.26
N PHE A 5 -5.48 1.68 -20.15
CA PHE A 5 -4.77 1.54 -18.87
C PHE A 5 -4.12 2.84 -18.41
N SER A 6 -3.56 3.63 -19.33
CA SER A 6 -3.04 4.97 -19.02
C SER A 6 -4.14 5.95 -18.67
N VAL A 7 -5.29 5.92 -19.37
CA VAL A 7 -6.45 6.76 -19.04
C VAL A 7 -7.01 6.38 -17.68
N ILE A 8 -7.17 5.08 -17.39
CA ILE A 8 -7.58 4.60 -16.06
C ILE A 8 -6.58 5.04 -14.99
N SER A 9 -5.28 5.03 -15.26
CA SER A 9 -4.28 5.44 -14.27
C SER A 9 -4.30 6.94 -13.98
N LEU A 10 -4.59 7.78 -14.99
CA LEU A 10 -4.72 9.22 -14.83
C LEU A 10 -6.03 9.59 -14.09
N ASP A 11 -7.17 9.04 -14.53
CA ASP A 11 -8.45 9.25 -13.86
C ASP A 11 -8.45 8.70 -12.43
N PHE A 12 -7.68 7.63 -12.19
CA PHE A 12 -7.50 7.08 -10.85
C PHE A 12 -6.75 8.03 -9.92
N LYS A 13 -5.79 8.84 -10.40
CA LYS A 13 -5.08 9.80 -9.55
C LYS A 13 -6.04 10.85 -9.01
N ASP A 14 -6.85 11.46 -9.89
CA ASP A 14 -7.79 12.52 -9.50
C ASP A 14 -8.89 11.96 -8.58
N LEU A 15 -9.38 10.75 -8.87
CA LEU A 15 -10.34 10.06 -8.01
C LEU A 15 -9.73 9.73 -6.65
N LEU A 16 -8.47 9.29 -6.62
CA LEU A 16 -7.77 8.96 -5.39
C LEU A 16 -7.47 10.21 -4.56
N GLU A 17 -7.04 11.32 -5.17
CA GLU A 17 -6.87 12.62 -4.51
C GLU A 17 -8.17 13.11 -3.88
N GLY A 18 -9.28 13.07 -4.64
CA GLY A 18 -10.60 13.38 -4.12
C GLY A 18 -10.98 12.46 -2.95
N TRP A 19 -10.74 11.16 -3.07
CA TRP A 19 -11.12 10.20 -2.03
C TRP A 19 -10.27 10.34 -0.75
N ILE A 20 -8.95 10.49 -0.88
CA ILE A 20 -8.01 10.67 0.23
C ILE A 20 -8.33 11.96 0.96
N SER A 21 -8.43 13.07 0.23
CA SER A 21 -8.66 14.38 0.82
C SER A 21 -9.92 14.37 1.71
N HIS A 22 -11.02 13.76 1.26
CA HIS A 22 -12.28 13.68 2.02
C HIS A 22 -12.28 12.70 3.19
N ARG A 23 -11.28 11.82 3.29
CA ARG A 23 -11.18 10.82 4.36
C ARG A 23 -9.89 10.95 5.17
N TRP A 24 -9.08 11.97 4.91
CA TRP A 24 -7.75 12.09 5.47
C TRP A 24 -7.76 12.21 7.00
N ASP A 25 -8.82 12.76 7.58
CA ASP A 25 -9.04 12.88 9.02
C ASP A 25 -9.47 11.57 9.68
N ARG A 26 -9.92 10.59 8.89
CA ARG A 26 -10.45 9.33 9.41
C ARG A 26 -9.37 8.45 10.01
N VAL A 27 -9.80 7.56 10.91
CA VAL A 27 -8.91 6.71 11.69
C VAL A 27 -8.15 5.70 10.84
N GLU A 28 -8.68 5.29 9.68
CA GLU A 28 -8.02 4.34 8.77
C GLU A 28 -6.73 4.92 8.16
N PHE A 29 -6.61 6.25 8.11
CA PHE A 29 -5.44 6.95 7.60
C PHE A 29 -4.37 7.23 8.64
N ASP A 30 -4.56 6.87 9.91
CA ASP A 30 -3.58 7.16 10.97
C ASP A 30 -2.19 6.58 10.67
N PHE A 31 -2.12 5.34 10.15
CA PHE A 31 -0.85 4.77 9.73
C PHE A 31 -0.17 5.61 8.64
N LEU A 32 -0.95 6.07 7.65
CA LEU A 32 -0.44 6.90 6.57
C LEU A 32 0.02 8.27 7.10
N ARG A 33 -0.74 8.87 8.02
CA ARG A 33 -0.35 10.13 8.68
C ARG A 33 0.95 9.96 9.45
N ARG A 34 1.10 8.91 10.26
CA ARG A 34 2.35 8.61 10.97
C ARG A 34 3.55 8.44 10.04
N TYR A 35 3.32 7.95 8.82
CA TYR A 35 4.37 7.72 7.84
C TYR A 35 4.72 8.96 7.01
N PHE A 36 3.73 9.75 6.59
CA PHE A 36 3.93 10.86 5.64
C PHE A 36 3.94 12.26 6.28
N CYS A 37 3.31 12.44 7.44
CA CYS A 37 3.34 13.69 8.18
C CYS A 37 4.69 13.87 8.90
N GLU A 38 4.98 15.11 9.31
CA GLU A 38 6.15 15.40 10.13
C GLU A 38 6.00 14.78 11.53
N PRO A 39 7.11 14.42 12.20
CA PRO A 39 7.08 13.96 13.59
C PRO A 39 6.25 14.92 14.47
N ASP A 40 5.48 14.38 15.40
CA ASP A 40 4.61 15.11 16.34
C ASP A 40 3.42 15.88 15.72
N THR A 41 3.24 15.83 14.39
CA THR A 41 2.11 16.47 13.70
C THR A 41 1.00 15.51 13.28
N TRP A 42 1.27 14.20 13.27
CA TRP A 42 0.43 13.17 12.66
C TRP A 42 -0.97 13.05 13.29
N ASP A 43 -1.10 13.31 14.59
CA ASP A 43 -2.38 13.27 15.34
C ASP A 43 -2.98 14.67 15.56
N ASN A 44 -2.25 15.72 15.14
CA ASN A 44 -2.58 17.11 15.43
C ASN A 44 -2.83 17.87 14.13
N LYS A 45 -1.90 18.75 13.74
CA LYS A 45 -2.01 19.60 12.54
C LYS A 45 -2.28 18.81 11.25
N CYS A 46 -1.81 17.56 11.18
CA CYS A 46 -1.96 16.74 9.99
C CYS A 46 -3.34 16.07 9.86
N THR A 47 -4.18 16.06 10.91
CA THR A 47 -5.54 15.48 10.86
C THR A 47 -6.60 16.47 10.38
N ALA A 48 -6.18 17.68 9.98
CA ALA A 48 -7.09 18.80 9.76
C ALA A 48 -8.22 18.47 8.77
N PRO A 49 -9.50 18.65 9.13
CA PRO A 49 -10.61 18.30 8.27
C PRO A 49 -10.70 19.24 7.07
N ILE A 50 -11.24 18.72 5.96
CA ILE A 50 -11.59 19.56 4.82
C ILE A 50 -12.75 20.47 5.19
N LYS A 51 -12.58 21.78 4.97
CA LYS A 51 -13.57 22.83 5.30
C LYS A 51 -13.85 23.01 6.80
N GLY A 52 -12.87 22.79 7.66
CA GLY A 52 -12.99 23.12 9.09
C GLY A 52 -13.70 22.08 9.98
N GLY A 53 -14.35 21.07 9.39
CA GLY A 53 -15.06 20.05 10.18
C GLY A 53 -16.35 20.59 10.82
N PRO A 54 -16.95 19.85 11.77
CA PRO A 54 -18.18 20.30 12.44
C PRO A 54 -17.92 21.56 13.27
N GLY A 55 -18.64 22.64 12.98
CA GLY A 55 -18.62 23.88 13.79
C GLY A 55 -17.65 24.97 13.33
N TYR A 56 -16.90 24.76 12.25
CA TYR A 56 -16.01 25.76 11.67
C TYR A 56 -16.24 25.86 10.15
N ASP A 57 -16.17 27.07 9.59
CA ASP A 57 -16.37 27.27 8.15
C ASP A 57 -15.09 26.97 7.36
N THR A 58 -13.94 27.07 8.00
CA THR A 58 -12.62 26.92 7.37
C THR A 58 -11.65 26.06 8.18
N THR A 59 -10.72 25.40 7.49
CA THR A 59 -9.66 24.59 8.13
C THR A 59 -8.72 25.46 8.97
N GLU A 60 -8.56 26.73 8.60
CA GLU A 60 -7.77 27.71 9.32
C GLU A 60 -8.40 28.09 10.66
N GLU A 61 -9.71 28.29 10.73
CA GLU A 61 -10.43 28.55 11.99
C GLU A 61 -10.32 27.37 12.96
N TRP A 62 -10.55 26.15 12.47
CA TRP A 62 -10.37 24.92 13.25
C TRP A 62 -8.93 24.77 13.76
N CYS A 63 -7.94 25.08 12.92
CA CYS A 63 -6.53 24.99 13.30
C CYS A 63 -6.14 26.01 14.39
N ILE A 64 -6.72 27.22 14.35
CA ILE A 64 -6.49 28.26 15.36
C ILE A 64 -7.18 27.89 16.67
N SER A 65 -8.40 27.34 16.63
CA SER A 65 -9.15 26.98 17.83
C SER A 65 -8.51 25.80 18.58
N GLU A 66 -8.16 24.72 17.87
CA GLU A 66 -7.66 23.49 18.50
C GLU A 66 -6.18 23.57 18.87
N TYR A 67 -5.35 24.16 18.01
CA TYR A 67 -3.89 24.10 18.14
C TYR A 67 -3.20 25.47 18.20
N ASN A 68 -3.95 26.57 18.16
CA ASN A 68 -3.40 27.93 18.07
C ASN A 68 -2.37 28.07 16.93
N ALA A 69 -2.64 27.40 15.80
CA ALA A 69 -1.76 27.32 14.65
C ALA A 69 -2.48 27.80 13.38
N LYS A 70 -1.74 28.16 12.33
CA LYS A 70 -2.31 28.62 11.04
C LYS A 70 -1.89 27.76 9.85
N ASP A 71 -1.01 26.79 10.09
CA ASP A 71 -0.31 26.01 9.07
C ASP A 71 -0.90 24.61 8.88
N CYS A 72 -1.98 24.22 9.57
CA CYS A 72 -2.53 22.86 9.48
C CYS A 72 -2.87 22.43 8.04
N LYS A 73 -3.46 23.33 7.25
CA LYS A 73 -3.77 23.05 5.83
C LYS A 73 -2.51 22.77 5.01
N ALA A 74 -1.44 23.53 5.25
CA ALA A 74 -0.17 23.32 4.54
C ALA A 74 0.49 22.01 4.95
N VAL A 75 0.49 21.69 6.25
CA VAL A 75 1.02 20.42 6.80
C VAL A 75 0.25 19.23 6.22
N ARG A 76 -1.08 19.29 6.22
CA ARG A 76 -1.93 18.23 5.65
C ARG A 76 -1.68 18.05 4.16
N ASN A 77 -1.76 19.13 3.37
CA ASN A 77 -1.57 19.05 1.92
C ASN A 77 -0.18 18.51 1.56
N ALA A 78 0.87 18.85 2.32
CA ALA A 78 2.21 18.31 2.09
C ALA A 78 2.29 16.80 2.37
N ALA A 79 1.55 16.29 3.37
CA ALA A 79 1.49 14.86 3.65
C ALA A 79 0.65 14.10 2.61
N GLU A 80 -0.50 14.68 2.20
CA GLU A 80 -1.34 14.15 1.12
C GLU A 80 -0.56 14.07 -0.21
N GLU A 81 0.20 15.12 -0.56
CA GLU A 81 1.04 15.15 -1.75
C GLU A 81 2.10 14.04 -1.73
N LYS A 82 2.80 13.86 -0.61
CA LYS A 82 3.77 12.75 -0.45
C LYS A 82 3.12 11.38 -0.63
N PHE A 83 1.92 11.20 -0.08
CA PHE A 83 1.18 9.94 -0.22
C PHE A 83 0.69 9.73 -1.66
N LEU A 84 0.19 10.76 -2.33
CA LEU A 84 -0.21 10.72 -3.74
C LEU A 84 0.97 10.42 -4.66
N ASP A 85 2.15 10.97 -4.39
CA ASP A 85 3.37 10.66 -5.12
C ASP A 85 3.83 9.22 -4.90
N PHE A 86 3.71 8.71 -3.67
CA PHE A 86 3.95 7.30 -3.36
C PHE A 86 3.00 6.38 -4.14
N MET A 87 1.70 6.67 -4.11
CA MET A 87 0.68 5.91 -4.84
C MET A 87 0.86 6.02 -6.35
N GLY A 88 1.20 7.20 -6.86
CA GLY A 88 1.52 7.42 -8.27
C GLY A 88 2.72 6.58 -8.72
N THR A 89 3.76 6.50 -7.89
CA THR A 89 4.92 5.63 -8.12
C THR A 89 4.50 4.16 -8.16
N PHE A 90 3.63 3.72 -7.25
CA PHE A 90 3.11 2.36 -7.22
C PHE A 90 2.26 2.02 -8.45
N CYS A 91 1.36 2.91 -8.87
CA CYS A 91 0.56 2.75 -10.10
C CYS A 91 1.46 2.68 -11.34
N ASN A 92 2.47 3.55 -11.44
CA ASN A 92 3.45 3.51 -12.54
C ASN A 92 4.21 2.19 -12.59
N PHE A 93 4.62 1.67 -11.42
CA PHE A 93 5.27 0.35 -11.34
C PHE A 93 4.37 -0.77 -11.88
N ASN A 94 3.07 -0.79 -11.51
CA ASN A 94 2.11 -1.74 -12.06
C ASN A 94 1.94 -1.60 -13.58
N GLY A 95 1.92 -0.36 -14.09
CA GLY A 95 1.94 -0.09 -15.53
C GLY A 95 3.18 -0.68 -16.23
N CYS A 96 4.36 -0.50 -15.64
CA CYS A 96 5.60 -1.11 -16.15
C CYS A 96 5.53 -2.65 -16.15
N MET A 97 4.96 -3.27 -15.11
CA MET A 97 4.76 -4.73 -15.04
C MET A 97 3.85 -5.24 -16.16
N PHE A 98 2.77 -4.52 -16.46
CA PHE A 98 1.89 -4.84 -17.57
C PHE A 98 2.60 -4.73 -18.92
N PHE A 99 3.36 -3.65 -19.14
CA PHE A 99 4.16 -3.49 -20.36
C PHE A 99 5.20 -4.60 -20.51
N LEU A 100 5.85 -4.99 -19.40
CA LEU A 100 6.81 -6.10 -19.40
C LEU A 100 6.14 -7.43 -19.78
N ALA A 101 4.91 -7.69 -19.32
CA ALA A 101 4.16 -8.88 -19.72
C ALA A 101 3.88 -8.90 -21.23
N LEU A 102 3.46 -7.76 -21.82
CA LEU A 102 3.27 -7.64 -23.27
C LEU A 102 4.59 -7.83 -24.03
N LEU A 103 5.68 -7.24 -23.52
CA LEU A 103 7.02 -7.40 -24.08
C LEU A 103 7.45 -8.87 -24.08
N GLY A 104 7.13 -9.63 -23.01
CA GLY A 104 7.40 -11.06 -22.92
C GLY A 104 6.68 -11.87 -24.00
N ILE A 105 5.41 -11.56 -24.27
CA ILE A 105 4.63 -12.18 -25.35
C ILE A 105 5.24 -11.85 -26.71
N PHE A 106 5.52 -10.56 -26.95
CA PHE A 106 6.11 -10.09 -28.20
C PHE A 106 7.49 -10.71 -28.47
N ALA A 107 8.38 -10.69 -27.47
CA ALA A 107 9.71 -11.26 -27.55
C ALA A 107 9.66 -12.77 -27.87
N SER A 108 8.71 -13.48 -27.27
CA SER A 108 8.53 -14.92 -27.51
C SER A 108 8.07 -15.23 -28.94
N ARG A 109 7.24 -14.36 -29.54
CA ARG A 109 6.75 -14.53 -30.92
C ARG A 109 7.82 -14.20 -31.96
N GLU A 110 8.44 -13.03 -31.84
CA GLU A 110 9.42 -12.54 -32.84
C GLU A 110 10.81 -13.15 -32.66
N LYS A 111 11.05 -13.88 -31.56
CA LYS A 111 12.33 -14.56 -31.26
C LYS A 111 13.54 -13.62 -31.29
N LEU A 112 13.33 -12.33 -30.98
CA LEU A 112 14.37 -11.30 -30.96
C LEU A 112 15.28 -11.48 -29.74
N ARG A 113 16.42 -12.12 -29.92
CA ARG A 113 17.40 -12.41 -28.85
C ARG A 113 17.76 -11.23 -27.93
N PRO A 114 18.02 -9.99 -28.39
CA PRO A 114 18.33 -8.89 -27.47
C PRO A 114 17.13 -8.53 -26.57
N VAL A 115 15.91 -8.59 -27.11
CA VAL A 115 14.68 -8.31 -26.36
C VAL A 115 14.42 -9.40 -25.32
N LEU A 116 14.62 -10.68 -25.67
CA LEU A 116 14.51 -11.77 -24.69
C LEU A 116 15.53 -11.63 -23.55
N LYS A 117 16.78 -11.22 -23.84
CA LYS A 117 17.78 -10.99 -22.79
C LYS A 117 17.38 -9.88 -21.84
N PHE A 118 16.87 -8.77 -22.37
CA PHE A 118 16.35 -7.67 -21.55
C PHE A 118 15.17 -8.13 -20.69
N TYR A 119 14.20 -8.84 -21.28
CA TYR A 119 13.07 -9.40 -20.55
C TYR A 119 13.51 -10.36 -19.43
N ALA A 120 14.45 -11.27 -19.71
CA ALA A 120 14.98 -12.19 -18.71
C ALA A 120 15.67 -11.47 -17.55
N LEU A 121 16.41 -10.39 -17.84
CA LEU A 121 17.03 -9.56 -16.81
C LEU A 121 15.99 -8.83 -15.96
N ALA A 122 15.00 -8.21 -16.59
CA ALA A 122 13.90 -7.53 -15.89
C ALA A 122 13.10 -8.49 -15.00
N MET A 123 12.78 -9.68 -15.50
CA MET A 123 12.14 -10.73 -14.69
C MET A 123 13.01 -11.20 -13.53
N GLY A 124 14.33 -11.27 -13.72
CA GLY A 124 15.28 -11.55 -12.64
C GLY A 124 15.23 -10.50 -11.51
N VAL A 125 15.15 -9.21 -11.85
CA VAL A 125 14.99 -8.13 -10.86
C VAL A 125 13.67 -8.27 -10.10
N ILE A 126 12.57 -8.59 -10.80
CA ILE A 126 11.25 -8.81 -10.17
C ILE A 126 11.29 -9.99 -9.20
N VAL A 127 11.95 -11.09 -9.56
CA VAL A 127 12.14 -12.25 -8.65
C VAL A 127 12.85 -11.82 -7.36
N ILE A 128 13.89 -11.01 -7.47
CA ILE A 128 14.63 -10.50 -6.30
C ILE A 128 13.71 -9.62 -5.44
N MET A 129 12.99 -8.67 -6.04
CA MET A 129 12.06 -7.79 -5.32
C MET A 129 10.95 -8.58 -4.62
N LEU A 130 10.34 -9.57 -5.29
CA LEU A 130 9.33 -10.45 -4.69
C LEU A 130 9.92 -11.31 -3.57
N GLY A 131 11.17 -11.75 -3.70
CA GLY A 131 11.90 -12.44 -2.64
C GLY A 131 12.08 -11.58 -1.40
N PHE A 132 12.49 -10.31 -1.57
CA PHE A 132 12.59 -9.35 -0.47
C PHE A 132 11.23 -9.07 0.17
N ALA A 133 10.18 -8.82 -0.64
CA ALA A 133 8.83 -8.58 -0.14
C ALA A 133 8.32 -9.76 0.70
N CYS A 134 8.47 -10.99 0.18
CA CYS A 134 8.15 -12.23 0.88
C CYS A 134 8.89 -12.32 2.23
N ALA A 135 10.22 -12.13 2.23
CA ALA A 135 11.02 -12.17 3.45
C ALA A 135 10.57 -11.11 4.46
N SER A 136 10.35 -9.87 4.02
CA SER A 136 9.88 -8.79 4.90
C SER A 136 8.51 -9.09 5.50
N SER A 137 7.56 -9.62 4.73
CA SER A 137 6.23 -9.98 5.25
C SER A 137 6.31 -11.01 6.37
N PHE A 138 7.17 -12.03 6.23
CA PHE A 138 7.37 -13.02 7.29
C PHE A 138 8.11 -12.45 8.50
N VAL A 139 9.08 -11.56 8.30
CA VAL A 139 9.77 -10.86 9.40
C VAL A 139 8.79 -9.97 10.16
N PHE A 140 7.94 -9.20 9.48
CA PHE A 140 6.90 -8.39 10.11
C PHE A 140 5.87 -9.25 10.83
N ALA A 141 5.40 -10.34 10.23
CA ALA A 141 4.50 -11.28 10.88
C ALA A 141 5.10 -11.82 12.19
N TRP A 142 6.40 -12.08 12.22
CA TRP A 142 7.07 -12.55 13.45
C TRP A 142 7.23 -11.43 14.49
N GLN A 143 7.54 -10.21 14.07
CA GLN A 143 7.74 -9.07 14.96
C GLN A 143 6.44 -8.42 15.44
N ILE A 144 5.29 -8.80 14.88
CA ILE A 144 4.03 -8.10 15.14
C ILE A 144 3.62 -8.13 16.62
N SER A 145 3.89 -9.24 17.30
CA SER A 145 3.65 -9.38 18.74
C SER A 145 4.46 -8.36 19.58
N GLN A 146 5.66 -8.01 19.12
CA GLN A 146 6.52 -7.01 19.78
C GLN A 146 6.13 -5.58 19.41
N ILE A 147 5.82 -5.31 18.14
CA ILE A 147 5.47 -3.98 17.64
C ILE A 147 4.15 -3.52 18.23
N TYR A 148 3.14 -4.40 18.24
CA TYR A 148 1.83 -4.03 18.74
C TYR A 148 1.83 -3.92 20.25
N GLY A 149 2.65 -4.71 20.96
CA GLY A 149 3.08 -4.45 22.33
C GLY A 149 2.01 -3.85 23.24
N VAL A 150 0.75 -4.30 23.07
CA VAL A 150 -0.45 -3.68 23.64
C VAL A 150 -0.42 -3.97 25.13
N LYS A 151 0.33 -3.17 25.90
CA LYS A 151 0.50 -3.41 27.33
C LYS A 151 -0.78 -3.15 28.14
N GLY A 152 -1.87 -2.71 27.50
CA GLY A 152 -3.17 -2.54 28.14
C GLY A 152 -4.32 -2.85 27.18
N ASP A 153 -5.32 -3.58 27.67
CA ASP A 153 -6.45 -4.11 26.90
C ASP A 153 -7.29 -3.03 26.20
N GLY A 154 -7.26 -1.78 26.69
CA GLY A 154 -8.02 -0.67 26.10
C GLY A 154 -7.66 -0.30 24.65
N LYS A 155 -6.45 -0.64 24.15
CA LYS A 155 -6.10 -0.39 22.73
C LYS A 155 -6.58 -1.47 21.77
N VAL A 156 -7.04 -2.61 22.28
CA VAL A 156 -7.52 -3.73 21.47
C VAL A 156 -8.86 -3.35 20.83
N GLY A 157 -9.78 -2.81 21.62
CA GLY A 157 -11.08 -2.33 21.16
C GLY A 157 -10.96 -1.24 20.10
N GLU A 158 -10.06 -0.27 20.28
CA GLU A 158 -9.78 0.78 19.29
C GLU A 158 -9.33 0.20 17.95
N VAL A 159 -8.41 -0.77 17.96
CA VAL A 159 -7.92 -1.40 16.72
C VAL A 159 -9.02 -2.24 16.06
N ALA A 160 -9.77 -3.04 16.82
CA ALA A 160 -10.88 -3.82 16.27
C ALA A 160 -11.94 -2.94 15.61
N CYS A 161 -12.26 -1.84 16.29
CA CYS A 161 -13.21 -0.84 15.84
C CYS A 161 -12.73 -0.09 14.60
N ARG A 162 -11.45 0.35 14.58
CA ARG A 162 -10.80 0.97 13.40
C ARG A 162 -10.72 0.02 12.21
N SER A 163 -10.55 -1.28 12.46
CA SER A 163 -10.50 -2.30 11.41
C SER A 163 -11.88 -2.79 10.97
N GLU A 164 -12.97 -2.18 11.47
CA GLU A 164 -14.36 -2.56 11.21
C GLU A 164 -14.59 -4.06 11.36
N LEU A 165 -13.97 -4.67 12.38
CA LEU A 165 -14.09 -6.11 12.60
C LEU A 165 -15.53 -6.49 12.91
N TYR A 166 -15.97 -7.61 12.34
CA TYR A 166 -17.34 -8.09 12.53
C TYR A 166 -17.67 -8.27 14.02
N GLY A 167 -18.84 -7.80 14.44
CA GLY A 167 -19.28 -7.88 15.83
C GLY A 167 -19.00 -6.63 16.65
N CYS A 168 -18.11 -5.73 16.19
CA CYS A 168 -17.98 -4.40 16.78
C CYS A 168 -19.23 -3.55 16.48
N CYS A 169 -19.92 -3.11 17.53
CA CYS A 169 -20.98 -2.12 17.46
C CYS A 169 -20.54 -0.81 18.11
N CYS A 170 -21.13 0.31 17.67
CA CYS A 170 -21.00 1.63 18.30
C CYS A 170 -19.58 2.22 18.26
N CYS A 171 -18.90 2.07 17.12
CA CYS A 171 -17.61 2.69 16.80
C CYS A 171 -17.67 4.21 16.54
N GLU A 172 -18.53 4.92 17.25
CA GLU A 172 -18.65 6.38 17.13
C GLU A 172 -17.59 7.04 18.01
N TYR A 173 -16.73 7.84 17.38
CA TYR A 173 -15.75 8.68 18.07
C TYR A 173 -16.41 10.02 18.37
N GLU A 174 -16.72 10.30 19.64
CA GLU A 174 -17.06 11.66 20.07
C GLU A 174 -15.76 12.39 20.46
N ASP A 175 -15.48 13.53 19.83
CA ASP A 175 -14.32 14.39 20.11
C ASP A 175 -12.95 13.68 20.08
N GLY A 176 -12.80 12.66 19.23
CA GLY A 176 -11.53 11.91 19.06
C GLY A 176 -11.17 10.99 20.24
N VAL A 177 -12.05 10.89 21.24
CA VAL A 177 -11.93 9.97 22.36
C VAL A 177 -13.04 8.92 22.24
N LEU A 178 -12.67 7.65 22.29
CA LEU A 178 -13.68 6.58 22.36
C LEU A 178 -14.43 6.72 23.68
N ALA A 179 -15.75 6.93 23.58
CA ALA A 179 -16.61 7.29 24.72
C ALA A 179 -16.80 6.17 25.76
N ASP A 180 -16.26 4.97 25.54
CA ASP A 180 -16.38 3.84 26.46
C ASP A 180 -15.08 3.01 26.55
N GLU A 181 -14.77 2.48 27.74
CA GLU A 181 -13.61 1.60 27.98
C GLU A 181 -13.86 0.14 27.52
N GLU A 182 -15.10 -0.22 27.17
CA GLU A 182 -15.52 -1.58 26.78
C GLU A 182 -15.94 -1.69 25.30
N LEU A 183 -15.20 -1.06 24.38
CA LEU A 183 -15.48 -1.26 22.95
C LEU A 183 -15.02 -2.63 22.45
N CYS A 184 -15.95 -3.32 21.77
CA CYS A 184 -15.76 -4.61 21.13
C CYS A 184 -15.25 -5.72 22.08
N PRO A 185 -15.98 -6.04 23.17
CA PRO A 185 -15.58 -7.08 24.11
C PRO A 185 -15.49 -8.47 23.45
N GLU A 186 -16.04 -8.64 22.25
CA GLU A 186 -15.96 -9.87 21.46
C GLU A 186 -14.54 -10.18 20.97
N TRP A 187 -13.67 -9.16 20.84
CA TRP A 187 -12.33 -9.31 20.28
C TRP A 187 -11.27 -9.29 21.35
N THR A 188 -10.62 -10.44 21.53
CA THR A 188 -9.44 -10.54 22.40
C THR A 188 -8.19 -10.01 21.70
N ARG A 189 -7.21 -9.60 22.49
CA ARG A 189 -5.91 -9.16 21.98
C ARG A 189 -5.26 -10.23 21.12
N GLU A 190 -5.31 -11.48 21.57
CA GLU A 190 -4.74 -12.62 20.86
C GLU A 190 -5.38 -12.79 19.49
N GLU A 191 -6.70 -12.64 19.38
CA GLU A 191 -7.43 -12.76 18.12
C GLU A 191 -7.01 -11.69 17.12
N ILE A 192 -6.94 -10.41 17.51
CA ILE A 192 -6.48 -9.34 16.61
C ILE A 192 -5.06 -9.61 16.13
N VAL A 193 -4.15 -9.95 17.05
CA VAL A 193 -2.76 -10.27 16.69
C VAL A 193 -2.72 -11.44 15.70
N HIS A 194 -3.54 -12.48 15.89
CA HIS A 194 -3.62 -13.61 14.97
C HIS A 194 -4.22 -13.25 13.61
N VAL A 195 -5.22 -12.37 13.55
CA VAL A 195 -5.80 -11.88 12.28
C VAL A 195 -4.73 -11.13 11.48
N VAL A 196 -4.06 -10.15 12.11
CA VAL A 196 -3.04 -9.36 11.40
C VAL A 196 -1.83 -10.22 11.03
N GLU A 197 -1.42 -11.14 11.91
CA GLU A 197 -0.38 -12.13 11.61
C GLU A 197 -0.76 -13.01 10.41
N ALA A 198 -2.02 -13.47 10.35
CA ALA A 198 -2.53 -14.26 9.23
C ALA A 198 -2.49 -13.46 7.92
N ASP A 199 -2.89 -12.19 7.94
CA ASP A 199 -2.86 -11.32 6.75
C ASP A 199 -1.43 -11.14 6.21
N PHE A 200 -0.45 -10.87 7.06
CA PHE A 200 0.95 -10.77 6.64
C PHE A 200 1.49 -12.10 6.10
N LYS A 201 1.13 -13.23 6.71
CA LYS A 201 1.49 -14.56 6.21
C LYS A 201 0.85 -14.85 4.86
N MET A 202 -0.41 -14.47 4.66
CA MET A 202 -1.12 -14.61 3.38
C MET A 202 -0.47 -13.74 2.31
N ALA A 203 -0.13 -12.49 2.61
CA ALA A 203 0.62 -11.61 1.70
C ALA A 203 1.99 -12.20 1.32
N GLY A 204 2.74 -12.71 2.31
CA GLY A 204 4.02 -13.39 2.09
C GLY A 204 3.87 -14.64 1.21
N LEU A 205 2.81 -15.44 1.42
CA LEU A 205 2.51 -16.62 0.62
C LEU A 205 2.16 -16.25 -0.83
N VAL A 206 1.35 -15.21 -1.04
CA VAL A 206 1.05 -14.70 -2.39
C VAL A 206 2.34 -14.24 -3.09
N ALA A 207 3.20 -13.49 -2.40
CA ALA A 207 4.49 -13.07 -2.94
C ALA A 207 5.39 -14.26 -3.29
N ALA A 208 5.42 -15.31 -2.45
CA ALA A 208 6.17 -16.53 -2.69
C ALA A 208 5.67 -17.27 -3.94
N ILE A 209 4.35 -17.44 -4.09
CA ILE A 209 3.75 -18.07 -5.28
C ILE A 209 4.09 -17.27 -6.54
N SER A 210 3.92 -15.94 -6.51
CA SER A 210 4.29 -15.07 -7.63
C SER A 210 5.77 -15.15 -7.97
N CYS A 211 6.64 -15.26 -6.96
CA CYS A 211 8.08 -15.46 -7.14
C CYS A 211 8.38 -16.78 -7.88
N LEU A 212 7.71 -17.88 -7.53
CA LEU A 212 7.85 -19.17 -8.22
C LEU A 212 7.43 -19.08 -9.70
N PHE A 213 6.32 -18.40 -10.01
CA PHE A 213 5.90 -18.16 -11.40
C PHE A 213 6.94 -17.34 -12.17
N ALA A 214 7.46 -16.28 -11.56
CA ALA A 214 8.49 -15.43 -12.17
C ALA A 214 9.81 -16.19 -12.42
N ILE A 215 10.23 -17.07 -11.49
CA ILE A 215 11.39 -17.96 -11.68
C ILE A 215 11.16 -18.90 -12.86
N ARG A 216 9.97 -19.51 -12.96
CA ARG A 216 9.62 -20.42 -14.07
C ARG A 216 9.63 -19.68 -15.41
N ALA A 217 9.08 -18.48 -15.48
CA ALA A 217 9.10 -17.63 -16.67
C ALA A 217 10.54 -17.27 -17.07
N THR A 218 11.38 -16.88 -16.10
CA THR A 218 12.80 -16.56 -16.34
C THR A 218 13.57 -17.77 -16.88
N ARG A 219 13.33 -18.96 -16.30
CA ARG A 219 13.93 -20.21 -16.78
C ARG A 219 13.50 -20.54 -18.20
N ALA A 220 12.21 -20.46 -18.51
CA ALA A 220 11.69 -20.69 -19.85
C ALA A 220 12.32 -19.73 -20.89
N CYS A 221 12.41 -18.43 -20.54
CA CYS A 221 13.07 -17.43 -21.38
C CYS A 221 14.55 -17.77 -21.61
N THR A 222 15.26 -18.20 -20.56
CA THR A 222 16.68 -18.59 -20.65
C THR A 222 16.90 -19.79 -21.57
N ILE A 223 16.02 -20.80 -21.49
CA ILE A 223 16.05 -21.96 -22.38
C ILE A 223 15.81 -21.52 -23.83
N LEU A 224 14.81 -20.66 -24.08
CA LEU A 224 14.52 -20.14 -25.41
C LEU A 224 15.71 -19.35 -25.98
N ILE A 225 16.36 -18.51 -25.17
CA ILE A 225 17.58 -17.79 -25.56
C ILE A 225 18.71 -18.75 -25.93
N HIS A 226 18.85 -19.87 -25.21
CA HIS A 226 19.87 -20.88 -25.49
C HIS A 226 19.58 -21.58 -26.82
N ASN A 227 18.35 -22.07 -27.02
CA ASN A 227 17.95 -22.74 -28.27
C ASN A 227 18.08 -21.83 -29.50
N LEU A 228 17.83 -20.52 -29.35
CA LEU A 228 18.01 -19.54 -30.44
C LEU A 228 19.48 -19.26 -30.79
N LYS A 229 20.46 -19.68 -29.96
CA LYS A 229 21.88 -19.58 -30.35
C LYS A 229 22.20 -20.50 -31.51
N ASP A 230 21.57 -21.68 -31.52
CA ASP A 230 21.89 -22.75 -32.47
C ASP A 230 21.15 -22.59 -33.80
N TYR A 231 20.10 -21.75 -33.84
CA TYR A 231 19.34 -21.45 -35.06
C TYR A 231 20.10 -20.60 -36.10
N LYS A 232 21.31 -20.11 -35.80
CA LYS A 232 22.08 -19.27 -36.73
C LYS A 232 22.80 -20.01 -37.87
N CYS A 233 22.57 -21.31 -38.07
CA CYS A 233 23.32 -22.09 -39.07
C CYS A 233 22.70 -22.18 -40.48
N VAL A 234 21.53 -21.61 -40.76
CA VAL A 234 20.93 -21.74 -42.11
C VAL A 234 20.18 -20.46 -42.47
N TYR A 235 20.84 -19.43 -42.99
CA TYR A 235 20.29 -18.46 -43.96
C TYR A 235 21.43 -17.52 -44.39
N LEU A 236 22.27 -18.02 -45.31
CA LEU A 236 22.93 -17.27 -46.38
C LEU A 236 23.40 -18.28 -47.42
#